data_AF-A0A0W1GNC4-F1
#
_entry.id   AF-A0A0W1GNC4-F1
#
_cell.length_a   1.000
_cell.length_b   1.000
_cell.length_c   1.000
_cell.angle_alpha   90.00
_cell.angle_beta   90.00
_cell.angle_gamma   90.00
#
_symmetry.space_group_name_H-M   'P 1'
#
loop_
_entity.id
_entity.type
_entity.pdbx_description
1 polymer ?
#
loop_
_entity_poly.entity_id
_entity_poly.type
_entity_poly.pdbx_seq_one_letter_code
_entity_poly.pdbx_strand_id
1 'polypeptide(L)'
;MSIRVTGYALISSAALIAGAQAEKAPEADPARYVAAFTTMCRDRFPDVDAVARNATLNGWNETTPRLISGTAPVQMPRVFIKDGLMLTTTNGSSPVYSATCQITGSANTSLSGADVAAILSPAITMGEPQLGPGNPKQNDFARWTQSGGIVVEAGIAVYNKRVRTISISIRKAR
;
A
#
# COMPACT_ATOMS: atom_id res chain seq x y z
N MET A 1 -60.27 -59.85 8.43
CA MET A 1 -59.13 -59.58 7.53
C MET A 1 -58.66 -58.16 7.78
N SER A 2 -57.42 -58.04 8.27
CA SER A 2 -56.50 -56.89 8.30
C SER A 2 -56.93 -55.49 8.77
N ILE A 3 -56.35 -55.12 9.91
CA ILE A 3 -55.96 -53.78 10.38
C ILE A 3 -55.00 -53.13 9.37
N ARG A 4 -55.12 -51.80 9.14
CA ARG A 4 -53.96 -50.93 8.85
C ARG A 4 -54.12 -49.55 9.47
N VAL A 5 -53.27 -49.32 10.48
CA VAL A 5 -52.82 -48.02 10.98
C VAL A 5 -51.76 -47.49 10.00
N THR A 6 -51.82 -46.22 9.63
CA THR A 6 -50.79 -45.51 8.85
C THR A 6 -50.92 -44.03 9.24
N GLY A 7 -49.94 -43.26 9.67
CA GLY A 7 -48.49 -43.41 9.81
C GLY A 7 -47.99 -41.97 9.90
N TYR A 8 -47.41 -41.58 11.04
CA TYR A 8 -46.85 -40.24 11.25
C TYR A 8 -45.62 -40.04 10.34
N ALA A 9 -45.53 -38.90 9.67
CA ALA A 9 -44.28 -38.37 9.14
C ALA A 9 -44.23 -36.85 9.41
N LEU A 10 -43.66 -36.50 10.55
CA LEU A 10 -43.18 -35.16 10.85
C LEU A 10 -42.02 -34.86 9.90
N ILE A 11 -42.25 -33.96 8.93
CA ILE A 11 -41.17 -33.41 8.11
C ILE A 11 -40.46 -32.36 8.96
N SER A 12 -39.37 -32.78 9.61
CA SER A 12 -38.39 -31.88 10.19
C SER A 12 -37.68 -31.13 9.07
N SER A 13 -38.13 -29.90 8.79
CA SER A 13 -37.38 -28.95 7.99
C SER A 13 -36.15 -28.49 8.78
N ALA A 14 -35.06 -29.25 8.68
CA ALA A 14 -33.74 -28.81 9.08
C ALA A 14 -33.37 -27.60 8.21
N ALA A 15 -33.47 -26.40 8.79
CA ALA A 15 -32.93 -25.19 8.21
C ALA A 15 -31.41 -25.37 8.04
N LEU A 16 -30.98 -25.59 6.80
CA LEU A 16 -29.59 -25.49 6.39
C LEU A 16 -29.13 -24.07 6.70
N ILE A 17 -28.38 -23.93 7.79
CA ILE A 17 -27.57 -22.76 8.07
C ILE A 17 -26.47 -22.77 7.01
N ALA A 18 -26.75 -22.13 5.86
CA ALA A 18 -25.73 -21.77 4.90
C ALA A 18 -24.83 -20.74 5.59
N GLY A 19 -23.78 -21.22 6.26
CA GLY A 19 -22.68 -20.40 6.70
C GLY A 19 -22.09 -19.73 5.46
N ALA A 20 -22.32 -18.43 5.31
CA ALA A 20 -21.57 -17.59 4.40
C ALA A 20 -20.10 -17.66 4.84
N GLN A 21 -19.36 -18.61 4.27
CA GLN A 21 -17.90 -18.62 4.31
C GLN A 21 -17.48 -17.35 3.59
N ALA A 22 -17.12 -16.31 4.35
CA ALA A 22 -16.54 -15.10 3.80
C ALA A 22 -15.30 -15.52 3.02
N GLU A 23 -15.42 -15.53 1.70
CA GLU A 23 -14.34 -15.84 0.77
C GLU A 23 -13.17 -14.93 1.13
N LYS A 24 -12.07 -15.53 1.60
CA LYS A 24 -10.90 -14.79 2.08
C LYS A 24 -10.38 -14.01 0.86
N ALA A 25 -10.55 -12.69 0.87
CA ALA A 25 -10.10 -11.85 -0.22
C ALA A 25 -8.62 -12.16 -0.53
N PRO A 26 -8.23 -12.24 -1.81
CA PRO A 26 -6.87 -12.56 -2.19
C PRO A 26 -5.90 -11.60 -1.49
N GLU A 27 -4.88 -12.18 -0.86
CA GLU A 27 -3.86 -11.41 -0.16
C GLU A 27 -3.14 -10.48 -1.15
N ALA A 28 -2.97 -9.23 -0.77
CA ALA A 28 -2.33 -8.25 -1.65
C ALA A 28 -0.90 -8.70 -2.01
N ASP A 29 -0.62 -8.81 -3.31
CA ASP A 29 0.70 -9.18 -3.82
C ASP A 29 1.70 -8.03 -3.63
N PRO A 30 2.70 -8.17 -2.75
CA PRO A 30 3.69 -7.12 -2.53
C PRO A 30 4.57 -6.88 -3.76
N ALA A 31 4.75 -7.88 -4.64
CA ALA A 31 5.54 -7.76 -5.88
C ALA A 31 5.03 -6.61 -6.76
N ARG A 32 3.71 -6.41 -6.78
CA ARG A 32 3.08 -5.31 -7.50
C ARG A 32 3.50 -3.93 -6.97
N TYR A 33 3.61 -3.77 -5.66
CA TYR A 33 4.07 -2.52 -5.04
C TYR A 33 5.55 -2.28 -5.34
N VAL A 34 6.36 -3.35 -5.29
CA VAL A 34 7.79 -3.31 -5.64
C VAL A 34 8.00 -2.87 -7.09
N ALA A 35 7.25 -3.46 -8.02
CA ALA A 35 7.34 -3.17 -9.44
C ALA A 35 6.93 -1.72 -9.73
N ALA A 36 5.82 -1.25 -9.14
CA ALA A 36 5.39 0.13 -9.26
C ALA A 36 6.42 1.11 -8.67
N PHE A 37 6.95 0.82 -7.48
CA PHE A 37 7.97 1.65 -6.83
C PHE A 37 9.26 1.73 -7.65
N THR A 38 9.73 0.59 -8.15
CA THR A 38 10.94 0.51 -8.98
C THR A 38 10.78 1.35 -10.24
N THR A 39 9.71 1.10 -10.98
CA THR A 39 9.48 1.71 -12.30
C THR A 39 9.18 3.21 -12.18
N MET A 40 8.39 3.61 -11.18
CA MET A 40 7.95 5.01 -11.04
C MET A 40 8.92 5.85 -10.24
N CYS A 41 9.32 5.38 -9.06
CA CYS A 41 10.12 6.17 -8.11
C CYS A 41 11.62 5.91 -8.28
N ARG A 42 12.07 4.68 -8.00
CA ARG A 42 13.50 4.38 -7.79
C ARG A 42 14.39 4.83 -8.95
N ASP A 43 13.98 4.53 -10.18
CA ASP A 43 14.83 4.74 -11.35
C ASP A 43 14.91 6.21 -11.81
N ARG A 44 14.06 7.10 -11.28
CA ARG A 44 13.95 8.51 -11.74
C ARG A 44 14.10 9.53 -10.61
N PHE A 45 14.02 9.10 -9.36
CA PHE A 45 14.20 9.94 -8.19
C PHE A 45 15.67 10.40 -8.08
N PRO A 46 15.96 11.67 -7.69
CA PRO A 46 15.08 12.67 -7.08
C PRO A 46 14.34 13.62 -8.05
N ASP A 47 14.40 13.42 -9.36
CA ASP A 47 13.66 14.26 -10.32
C ASP A 47 12.17 13.87 -10.34
N VAL A 48 11.38 14.50 -9.47
CA VAL A 48 9.93 14.23 -9.38
C VAL A 48 9.16 14.64 -10.62
N ASP A 49 9.68 15.55 -11.45
CA ASP A 49 9.04 15.90 -12.71
C ASP A 49 9.28 14.79 -13.74
N ALA A 50 10.45 14.15 -13.74
CA ALA A 50 10.68 12.93 -14.51
C ALA A 50 9.79 11.78 -14.04
N VAL A 51 9.60 11.61 -12.72
CA VAL A 51 8.66 10.62 -12.16
C VAL A 51 7.25 10.87 -12.71
N ALA A 52 6.77 12.10 -12.64
CA ALA A 52 5.42 12.44 -13.06
C ALA A 52 5.19 12.32 -14.59
N ARG A 53 6.16 12.74 -15.40
CA ARG A 53 6.14 12.49 -16.86
C ARG A 53 6.05 11.00 -17.14
N ASN A 54 6.86 10.20 -16.44
CA ASN A 54 6.86 8.75 -16.60
C ASN A 54 5.53 8.11 -16.15
N ALA A 55 4.93 8.57 -15.05
CA ALA A 55 3.63 8.10 -14.59
C ALA A 55 2.56 8.30 -15.68
N THR A 56 2.53 9.49 -16.28
CA THR A 56 1.62 9.81 -17.39
C THR A 56 1.85 8.89 -18.60
N LEU A 57 3.11 8.69 -19.00
CA LEU A 57 3.48 7.80 -20.12
C LEU A 57 3.11 6.34 -19.86
N ASN A 58 3.08 5.90 -18.60
CA ASN A 58 2.71 4.54 -18.20
C ASN A 58 1.21 4.42 -17.87
N GLY A 59 0.38 5.39 -18.25
CA GLY A 59 -1.07 5.33 -18.10
C GLY A 59 -1.56 5.49 -16.66
N TRP A 60 -0.80 6.15 -15.79
CA TRP A 60 -1.32 6.59 -14.50
C TRP A 60 -2.15 7.87 -14.68
N ASN A 61 -3.29 7.95 -14.00
CA ASN A 61 -4.18 9.10 -14.08
C ASN A 61 -3.79 10.14 -13.04
N GLU A 62 -3.39 11.34 -13.46
CA GLU A 62 -3.12 12.44 -12.53
C GLU A 62 -4.43 12.96 -11.91
N THR A 63 -4.55 12.87 -10.60
CA THR A 63 -5.70 13.32 -9.80
C THR A 63 -5.34 14.43 -8.83
N THR A 64 -4.20 15.10 -9.06
CA THR A 64 -3.71 16.23 -8.25
C THR A 64 -4.86 17.20 -7.96
N PRO A 65 -5.27 17.40 -6.69
CA PRO A 65 -6.35 18.31 -6.35
C PRO A 65 -6.00 19.72 -6.84
N ARG A 66 -6.92 20.39 -7.56
CA ARG A 66 -6.75 21.80 -7.91
C ARG A 66 -7.14 22.66 -6.70
N LEU A 67 -6.16 23.22 -5.99
CA LEU A 67 -6.46 24.26 -5.00
C LEU A 67 -6.74 25.59 -5.71
N ILE A 68 -7.92 26.14 -5.43
CA ILE A 68 -8.24 27.54 -5.71
C ILE A 68 -7.79 28.32 -4.46
N SER A 69 -6.52 28.71 -4.35
CA SER A 69 -6.08 29.54 -3.23
C SER A 69 -5.12 30.63 -3.66
N GLY A 70 -5.40 31.85 -3.18
CA GLY A 70 -4.70 33.08 -3.52
C GLY A 70 -3.25 33.17 -3.02
N THR A 71 -2.51 34.01 -3.72
CA THR A 71 -1.25 34.73 -3.42
C THR A 71 -0.04 34.02 -2.78
N ALA A 72 -0.13 32.78 -2.30
CA ALA A 72 1.03 32.02 -1.83
C ALA A 72 1.34 30.83 -2.77
N PRO A 73 2.61 30.58 -3.13
CA PRO A 73 2.99 29.40 -3.90
C PRO A 73 2.82 28.15 -3.04
N VAL A 74 1.67 27.48 -3.17
CA VAL A 74 1.44 26.16 -2.57
C VAL A 74 2.05 25.11 -3.50
N GLN A 75 3.21 24.56 -3.14
CA GLN A 75 3.72 23.34 -3.78
C GLN A 75 2.84 22.16 -3.38
N MET A 76 1.88 21.84 -4.25
CA MET A 76 0.98 20.71 -4.03
C MET A 76 1.68 19.38 -4.34
N PRO A 77 1.39 18.31 -3.58
CA PRO A 77 1.73 16.97 -3.99
C PRO A 77 1.05 16.67 -5.32
N ARG A 78 1.80 16.12 -6.28
CA ARG A 78 1.20 15.51 -7.47
C ARG A 78 0.75 14.11 -7.11
N VAL A 79 -0.48 13.77 -7.48
CA VAL A 79 -1.11 12.49 -7.13
C VAL A 79 -1.52 11.79 -8.41
N PHE A 80 -1.16 10.52 -8.55
CA PHE A 80 -1.51 9.68 -9.68
C PHE A 80 -2.12 8.38 -9.20
N ILE A 81 -3.11 7.85 -9.94
CA ILE A 81 -3.81 6.61 -9.58
C ILE A 81 -3.75 5.63 -10.74
N LYS A 82 -3.44 4.36 -10.44
CA LYS A 82 -3.49 3.25 -11.40
C LYS A 82 -3.78 1.91 -10.71
N ASP A 83 -4.79 1.20 -11.20
CA ASP A 83 -5.13 -0.17 -10.79
C ASP A 83 -5.41 -0.34 -9.27
N GLY A 84 -5.69 0.73 -8.52
CA GLY A 84 -5.82 0.70 -7.05
C GLY A 84 -4.55 1.05 -6.27
N LEU A 85 -3.48 1.44 -6.96
CA LEU A 85 -2.31 2.10 -6.39
C LEU A 85 -2.42 3.62 -6.55
N MET A 86 -1.86 4.33 -5.59
CA MET A 86 -1.68 5.77 -5.57
C MET A 86 -0.19 6.10 -5.51
N LEU A 87 0.29 6.85 -6.49
CA LEU A 87 1.61 7.47 -6.54
C LEU A 87 1.48 8.92 -6.09
N THR A 88 2.29 9.34 -5.14
CA THR A 88 2.37 10.72 -4.66
C THR A 88 3.80 11.22 -4.79
N THR A 89 3.98 12.41 -5.37
CA THR A 89 5.29 13.07 -5.45
C THR A 89 5.23 14.48 -4.89
N THR A 90 6.23 14.88 -4.11
CA THR A 90 6.38 16.26 -3.62
C THR A 90 7.80 16.77 -3.84
N ASN A 91 7.90 18.06 -4.15
CA ASN A 91 9.15 18.81 -4.11
C ASN A 91 9.03 19.88 -3.02
N GLY A 92 10.11 20.12 -2.28
CA GLY A 92 10.33 21.31 -1.45
C GLY A 92 9.39 21.53 -0.26
N SER A 93 8.34 20.73 -0.10
CA SER A 93 7.25 20.99 0.86
C SER A 93 7.53 20.56 2.30
N SER A 94 8.63 19.85 2.55
CA SER A 94 9.04 19.42 3.89
C SER A 94 10.29 20.18 4.36
N PRO A 95 10.38 20.55 5.67
CA PRO A 95 11.61 21.09 6.24
C PRO A 95 12.73 20.04 6.32
N VAL A 96 12.40 18.75 6.23
CA VAL A 96 13.35 17.62 6.36
C VAL A 96 13.76 17.07 5.00
N TYR A 97 12.82 17.02 4.06
CA TYR A 97 13.03 16.41 2.74
C TYR A 97 12.87 17.42 1.61
N SER A 98 13.81 17.42 0.67
CA SER A 98 13.76 18.24 -0.54
C SER A 98 12.89 17.63 -1.63
N ALA A 99 12.72 16.31 -1.64
CA ALA A 99 11.84 15.59 -2.55
C ALA A 99 11.34 14.27 -1.94
N THR A 100 10.15 13.84 -2.35
CA THR A 100 9.55 12.54 -1.98
C THR A 100 8.83 11.93 -3.17
N CYS A 101 8.96 10.62 -3.35
CA CYS A 101 8.11 9.79 -4.21
C CYS A 101 7.59 8.61 -3.40
N GLN A 102 6.28 8.36 -3.43
CA GLN A 102 5.63 7.35 -2.61
C GLN A 102 4.59 6.57 -3.42
N ILE A 103 4.63 5.24 -3.33
CA ILE A 103 3.57 4.34 -3.77
C ILE A 103 2.80 3.87 -2.55
N THR A 104 1.48 3.93 -2.63
CA THR A 104 0.55 3.43 -1.61
C THR A 104 -0.60 2.68 -2.26
N GLY A 105 -1.24 1.79 -1.52
CA GLY A 105 -2.43 1.09 -1.99
C GLY A 105 -3.11 0.34 -0.86
N SER A 106 -4.45 0.29 -0.91
CA SER A 106 -5.21 -0.54 0.02
C SER A 106 -4.86 -2.00 -0.23
N ALA A 107 -4.54 -2.71 0.85
CA ALA A 107 -4.15 -4.09 0.83
C ALA A 107 -4.98 -4.85 1.87
N ASN A 108 -5.75 -5.85 1.43
CA ASN A 108 -6.21 -6.89 2.33
C ASN A 108 -5.05 -7.84 2.52
N THR A 109 -4.19 -7.57 3.51
CA THR A 109 -2.98 -8.36 3.75
C THR A 109 -2.87 -8.76 5.21
N SER A 110 -2.30 -9.93 5.47
CA SER A 110 -1.94 -10.40 6.80
C SER A 110 -0.49 -10.10 7.17
N LEU A 111 0.30 -9.62 6.20
CA LEU A 111 1.71 -9.29 6.34
C LEU A 111 1.96 -8.30 7.48
N SER A 112 3.12 -8.43 8.10
CA SER A 112 3.76 -7.42 8.93
C SER A 112 4.73 -6.59 8.08
N GLY A 113 5.14 -5.43 8.58
CA GLY A 113 6.20 -4.65 7.94
C GLY A 113 7.57 -5.35 7.95
N ALA A 114 7.83 -6.33 8.82
CA ALA A 114 9.01 -7.20 8.71
C ALA A 114 8.92 -8.11 7.47
N ASP A 115 7.74 -8.64 7.17
CA ASP A 115 7.51 -9.43 5.94
C ASP A 115 7.66 -8.54 4.70
N VAL A 116 7.11 -7.33 4.74
CA VAL A 116 7.28 -6.32 3.68
C VAL A 116 8.75 -5.96 3.51
N ALA A 117 9.51 -5.81 4.59
CA ALA A 117 10.94 -5.55 4.54
C ALA A 117 11.71 -6.69 3.87
N ALA A 118 11.45 -7.94 4.27
CA ALA A 118 12.11 -9.11 3.70
C ALA A 118 11.83 -9.25 2.20
N ILE A 119 10.61 -8.95 1.76
CA ILE A 119 10.23 -9.00 0.34
C ILE A 119 10.87 -7.85 -0.46
N LEU A 120 11.01 -6.68 0.14
CA LEU A 120 11.52 -5.48 -0.54
C LEU A 120 13.05 -5.36 -0.55
N SER A 121 13.73 -5.86 0.48
CA SER A 121 15.19 -5.75 0.61
C SER A 121 15.95 -6.20 -0.65
N PRO A 122 15.63 -7.33 -1.30
CA PRO A 122 16.29 -7.73 -2.55
C PRO A 122 16.13 -6.70 -3.69
N ALA A 123 14.97 -6.05 -3.77
CA ALA A 123 14.65 -5.10 -4.82
C ALA A 123 15.18 -3.69 -4.56
N ILE A 124 15.38 -3.32 -3.29
CA ILE A 124 15.90 -2.01 -2.92
C ILE A 124 17.42 -1.96 -3.15
N THR A 125 18.12 -3.08 -2.98
CA THR A 125 19.59 -3.19 -3.18
C THR A 125 20.38 -2.11 -2.41
N MET A 126 19.83 -1.64 -1.28
CA MET A 126 20.48 -0.74 -0.33
C MET A 126 20.59 -1.53 0.97
N GLY A 127 21.80 -1.69 1.53
CA GLY A 127 22.19 -2.56 2.66
C GLY A 127 21.13 -3.26 3.53
N GLU A 128 21.35 -3.36 4.83
CA GLU A 128 20.37 -3.96 5.73
C GLU A 128 19.32 -2.92 6.15
N PRO A 129 18.02 -3.25 6.15
CA PRO A 129 17.00 -2.35 6.67
C PRO A 129 17.18 -2.11 8.16
N GLN A 130 17.03 -0.86 8.59
CA GLN A 130 16.75 -0.52 9.96
C GLN A 130 15.25 -0.71 10.19
N LEU A 131 14.90 -1.65 11.06
CA LEU A 131 13.54 -1.81 11.55
C LEU A 131 13.26 -0.75 12.63
N GLY A 132 12.01 -0.29 12.74
CA GLY A 132 11.61 0.73 13.73
C GLY A 132 11.88 0.33 15.20
N PRO A 133 11.98 1.30 16.13
CA PRO A 133 12.48 1.08 17.49
C PRO A 133 11.46 0.41 18.45
N GLY A 134 11.19 -0.89 18.26
CA GLY A 134 10.78 -1.82 19.33
C GLY A 134 9.50 -1.50 20.15
N ASN A 135 8.33 -1.84 19.61
CA ASN A 135 7.08 -2.10 20.36
C ASN A 135 6.21 -3.01 19.46
N PRO A 136 5.37 -3.95 19.94
CA PRO A 136 4.70 -4.95 19.07
C PRO A 136 3.72 -4.39 18.02
N LYS A 137 3.51 -3.07 17.98
CA LYS A 137 2.81 -2.31 16.93
C LYS A 137 3.77 -1.56 15.97
N GLN A 138 5.06 -1.87 16.00
CA GLN A 138 6.13 -1.14 15.30
C GLN A 138 6.93 -2.02 14.33
N ASN A 139 6.48 -3.26 14.12
CA ASN A 139 6.86 -4.04 12.94
C ASN A 139 6.18 -3.50 11.68
N ASP A 140 5.69 -2.26 11.67
CA ASP A 140 4.87 -1.72 10.57
C ASP A 140 5.73 -1.06 9.49
N PHE A 141 7.02 -0.81 9.70
CA PHE A 141 7.87 -0.26 8.65
C PHE A 141 9.36 -0.65 8.78
N ALA A 142 10.05 -0.56 7.65
CA ALA A 142 11.49 -0.71 7.50
C ALA A 142 12.06 0.49 6.74
N ARG A 143 13.30 0.85 7.08
CA ARG A 143 14.00 2.00 6.53
C ARG A 143 15.38 1.61 6.03
N TRP A 144 15.69 1.98 4.79
CA TRP A 144 17.01 1.88 4.19
C TRP A 144 17.55 3.29 3.99
N THR A 145 18.79 3.54 4.39
CA THR A 145 19.44 4.83 4.22
C THR A 145 20.68 4.65 3.37
N GLN A 146 20.80 5.41 2.29
CA GLN A 146 21.95 5.42 1.40
C GLN A 146 22.75 6.72 1.59
N SER A 147 24.05 6.66 1.26
CA SER A 147 24.89 7.84 1.15
C SER A 147 24.29 8.87 0.18
N GLY A 148 24.53 10.14 0.44
CA GLY A 148 23.90 11.22 -0.32
C GLY A 148 22.46 11.52 0.11
N GLY A 149 22.02 11.11 1.31
CA GLY A 149 20.75 11.54 1.90
C GLY A 149 19.50 10.96 1.26
N ILE A 150 19.63 9.85 0.53
CA ILE A 150 18.49 9.09 0.02
C ILE A 150 18.02 8.13 1.10
N VAL A 151 16.71 8.15 1.38
CA VAL A 151 16.07 7.29 2.37
C VAL A 151 14.90 6.59 1.69
N VAL A 152 14.87 5.26 1.79
CA VAL A 152 13.72 4.44 1.40
C VAL A 152 13.02 3.97 2.67
N GLU A 153 11.70 4.11 2.74
CA GLU A 153 10.87 3.62 3.83
C GLU A 153 9.73 2.82 3.26
N ALA A 154 9.48 1.63 3.79
CA ALA A 154 8.38 0.78 3.37
C ALA A 154 7.66 0.16 4.55
N GLY A 155 6.37 -0.09 4.44
CA GLY A 155 5.60 -0.56 5.58
C GLY A 155 4.12 -0.80 5.32
N ILE A 156 3.41 -1.10 6.40
CA ILE A 156 2.00 -1.38 6.47
C ILE A 156 1.35 -0.39 7.44
N ALA A 157 0.28 0.26 7.01
CA ALA A 157 -0.57 1.05 7.89
C ALA A 157 -1.89 0.31 8.14
N VAL A 158 -2.31 0.20 9.41
CA VAL A 158 -3.58 -0.42 9.81
C VAL A 158 -4.61 0.65 10.18
N TYR A 159 -5.76 0.63 9.53
CA TYR A 159 -6.92 1.48 9.80
C TYR A 159 -8.10 0.64 10.30
N ASN A 160 -8.75 1.09 11.38
CA ASN A 160 -9.88 0.41 12.03
C ASN A 160 -9.68 -1.09 12.28
N LYS A 161 -8.47 -1.49 12.69
CA LYS A 161 -8.06 -2.89 12.97
C LYS A 161 -8.20 -3.89 11.80
N ARG A 162 -8.53 -3.43 10.58
CA ARG A 162 -8.86 -4.32 9.45
C ARG A 162 -8.29 -3.86 8.10
N VAL A 163 -8.42 -2.59 7.77
CA VAL A 163 -7.94 -2.07 6.48
C VAL A 163 -6.45 -1.89 6.57
N ARG A 164 -5.67 -2.66 5.80
CA ARG A 164 -4.23 -2.47 5.73
C ARG A 164 -3.86 -1.72 4.46
N THR A 165 -2.78 -0.97 4.50
CA THR A 165 -2.26 -0.22 3.35
C THR A 165 -0.79 -0.54 3.27
N ILE A 166 -0.28 -0.95 2.11
CA ILE A 166 1.16 -1.06 1.90
C ILE A 166 1.64 0.28 1.35
N SER A 167 2.75 0.78 1.89
CA SER A 167 3.41 2.01 1.46
C SER A 167 4.87 1.74 1.20
N ILE A 168 5.42 2.31 0.12
CA ILE A 168 6.84 2.34 -0.19
C ILE A 168 7.17 3.77 -0.63
N SER A 169 8.12 4.42 0.02
CA SER A 169 8.54 5.78 -0.30
C SER A 169 10.05 5.90 -0.41
N ILE A 170 10.51 6.78 -1.31
CA ILE A 170 11.89 7.23 -1.42
C ILE A 170 11.91 8.75 -1.22
N ARG A 171 12.89 9.21 -0.45
CA ARG A 171 13.01 10.61 -0.01
C ARG A 171 14.44 11.08 -0.13
N LYS A 172 14.61 12.36 -0.42
CA LYS A 172 15.92 13.05 -0.44
C LYS A 172 15.94 14.03 0.72
N ALA A 173 16.87 13.86 1.65
CA ALA A 173 17.15 14.83 2.69
C ALA A 173 17.58 16.17 2.07
N ARG A 174 17.25 17.28 2.75
CA ARG A 174 17.78 18.60 2.38
C ARG A 174 19.30 18.68 2.59
#